data_AF-A0A7V7E7W8-F1
#
_entry.id   AF-A0A7V7E7W8-F1
#
_cell.length_a   1.000
_cell.length_b   1.000
_cell.length_c   1.000
_cell.angle_alpha   90.00
_cell.angle_beta   90.00
_cell.angle_gamma   90.00
#
_symmetry.space_group_name_H-M   'P 1'
#
loop_
_entity.id
_entity.type
_entity.pdbx_description
1 polymer ?
#
loop_
_entity_poly.entity_id
_entity_poly.type
_entity_poly.pdbx_seq_one_letter_code
_entity_poly.pdbx_strand_id
1 'polypeptide(L)'
;RVTTAFKLILSDPNVEGILVNIFGGIMRCDVIAEGVVAAAREVSLNVPLVVRLEGTNVELGKKIMSQSGLPIIAADNLADAAEKVVKAVKEAQ
;
A
#
# COMPACT_ATOMS: atom_id res chain seq x y z
N ARG A 1 10.47 7.56 5.98
CA ARG A 1 10.65 7.77 4.53
C ARG A 1 9.37 7.46 3.75
N VAL A 2 8.67 6.35 4.02
CA VAL A 2 7.37 6.03 3.39
C VAL A 2 6.30 7.11 3.66
N THR A 3 6.19 7.60 4.89
CA THR A 3 5.28 8.71 5.24
C THR A 3 5.47 9.95 4.36
N THR A 4 6.72 10.35 4.10
CA THR A 4 7.03 11.51 3.26
C THR A 4 6.53 11.30 1.84
N ALA A 5 6.67 10.09 1.28
CA ALA A 5 6.14 9.77 -0.04
C ALA A 5 4.61 9.91 -0.07
N PHE A 6 3.91 9.41 0.96
CA PHE A 6 2.45 9.57 1.05
C PHE A 6 2.03 11.04 1.15
N LYS A 7 2.72 11.85 1.97
CA LYS A 7 2.45 13.29 2.07
C LYS A 7 2.68 14.01 0.74
N LEU A 8 3.70 13.63 -0.03
CA LEU A 8 3.97 14.20 -1.35
C LEU A 8 2.90 13.79 -2.37
N ILE A 9 2.52 12.51 -2.42
CA ILE A 9 1.47 12.03 -3.33
C ILE A 9 0.15 12.73 -3.02
N LEU A 10 -0.26 12.76 -1.74
CA LEU A 10 -1.52 13.38 -1.30
C LEU A 10 -1.50 14.92 -1.32
N SER A 11 -0.37 15.54 -1.68
CA SER A 11 -0.35 16.98 -1.92
C SER A 11 -1.01 17.37 -3.25
N ASP A 12 -1.20 16.40 -4.16
CA ASP A 12 -1.96 16.58 -5.38
C ASP A 12 -3.45 16.24 -5.15
N PRO A 13 -4.38 17.21 -5.31
CA PRO A 13 -5.81 16.99 -5.09
C PRO A 13 -6.45 16.04 -6.12
N ASN A 14 -5.77 15.71 -7.23
CA ASN A 14 -6.30 14.79 -8.25
C ASN A 14 -6.02 13.31 -7.93
N VAL A 15 -5.33 13.01 -6.83
CA VAL A 15 -5.07 11.62 -6.44
C VAL A 15 -6.34 10.99 -5.87
N GLU A 16 -6.86 10.00 -6.58
CA GLU A 16 -8.06 9.26 -6.18
C GLU A 16 -7.73 7.88 -5.56
N GLY A 17 -6.50 7.39 -5.72
CA GLY A 17 -6.06 6.10 -5.19
C GLY A 17 -4.54 5.96 -5.22
N ILE A 18 -4.00 5.11 -4.34
CA ILE A 18 -2.56 4.87 -4.22
C ILE A 18 -2.26 3.40 -4.47
N LEU A 19 -1.34 3.13 -5.41
CA LEU A 19 -0.75 1.82 -5.62
C LEU A 19 0.72 1.84 -5.17
N VAL A 20 1.03 1.09 -4.11
CA VAL A 20 2.41 0.84 -3.67
C VAL A 20 2.87 -0.49 -4.25
N ASN A 21 3.86 -0.46 -5.14
CA ASN A 21 4.51 -1.66 -5.67
C ASN A 21 5.98 -1.68 -5.25
N ILE A 22 6.36 -2.60 -4.37
CA ILE A 22 7.73 -2.69 -3.85
C ILE A 22 8.30 -4.09 -4.07
N PHE A 23 9.48 -4.13 -4.70
CA PHE A 23 10.34 -5.30 -4.74
C PHE A 23 11.36 -5.23 -3.60
N GLY A 24 11.13 -6.00 -2.54
CA GLY A 24 12.04 -6.23 -1.43
C GLY A 24 13.24 -7.05 -1.87
N GLY A 25 14.21 -6.38 -2.52
CA GLY A 25 15.49 -6.97 -2.90
C GLY A 25 16.31 -7.38 -1.67
N ILE A 26 17.12 -6.45 -1.15
CA ILE A 26 17.90 -6.68 0.08
C ILE A 26 17.03 -6.54 1.34
N MET A 27 16.01 -5.68 1.29
CA MET A 27 15.09 -5.48 2.42
C MET A 27 13.98 -6.53 2.44
N ARG A 28 13.58 -6.97 3.64
CA ARG A 28 12.48 -7.92 3.82
C ARG A 28 11.11 -7.23 3.72
N CYS A 29 10.13 -7.91 3.14
CA CYS A 29 8.79 -7.38 2.93
C CYS A 29 8.05 -7.12 4.25
N ASP A 30 8.37 -7.81 5.34
CA ASP A 30 7.81 -7.53 6.66
C ASP A 30 8.16 -6.13 7.17
N VAL A 31 9.44 -5.73 7.10
CA VAL A 31 9.90 -4.38 7.49
C VAL A 31 9.26 -3.31 6.60
N ILE A 32 9.11 -3.60 5.30
CA ILE A 32 8.44 -2.69 4.37
C ILE A 32 6.96 -2.52 4.74
N ALA A 33 6.27 -3.64 5.03
CA ALA A 33 4.87 -3.63 5.41
C ALA A 33 4.63 -2.84 6.71
N GLU A 34 5.49 -2.99 7.72
CA GLU A 34 5.44 -2.17 8.94
C GLU A 34 5.56 -0.69 8.63
N GLY A 35 6.48 -0.31 7.75
CA GLY A 35 6.66 1.07 7.30
C GLY A 35 5.44 1.63 6.56
N VAL A 36 4.79 0.82 5.73
CA VAL A 36 3.55 1.20 5.03
C VAL A 36 2.40 1.38 6.00
N VAL A 37 2.21 0.43 6.93
CA VAL A 37 1.17 0.51 7.96
C VAL A 37 1.36 1.75 8.84
N ALA A 38 2.59 2.00 9.32
CA ALA A 38 2.90 3.17 10.13
C ALA A 38 2.61 4.48 9.37
N ALA A 39 3.01 4.58 8.10
CA ALA A 39 2.74 5.73 7.27
C ALA A 39 1.24 5.94 7.01
N ALA A 40 0.50 4.87 6.72
CA ALA A 40 -0.94 4.94 6.49
C ALA A 40 -1.71 5.41 7.74
N ARG A 41 -1.29 4.97 8.94
CA ARG A 41 -1.87 5.48 10.22
C ARG A 41 -1.59 6.97 10.43
N GLU A 42 -0.34 7.40 10.20
CA GLU A 42 0.06 8.78 10.46
C GLU A 42 -0.65 9.75 9.52
N VAL A 43 -0.78 9.38 8.24
CA VAL A 43 -1.29 10.28 7.20
C VAL A 43 -2.82 10.29 7.12
N SER A 44 -3.52 9.32 7.72
CA SER A 44 -4.99 9.18 7.66
C SER A 44 -5.50 9.23 6.21
N LEU A 45 -5.25 8.16 5.46
CA LEU A 45 -5.57 8.08 4.04
C LEU A 45 -7.09 8.14 3.81
N ASN A 46 -7.53 9.09 2.99
CA ASN A 46 -8.93 9.23 2.54
C ASN A 46 -9.17 8.58 1.16
N VAL A 47 -8.14 8.02 0.55
CA VAL A 47 -8.18 7.37 -0.76
C VAL A 47 -7.79 5.89 -0.62
N PRO A 48 -8.31 4.99 -1.48
CA PRO A 48 -7.96 3.57 -1.43
C PRO A 48 -6.46 3.33 -1.58
N LEU A 49 -5.93 2.41 -0.78
CA LEU A 49 -4.53 1.98 -0.82
C LEU A 49 -4.42 0.51 -1.21
N VAL A 50 -3.78 0.26 -2.35
CA VAL A 50 -3.39 -1.07 -2.79
C VAL A 50 -1.88 -1.24 -2.62
N VAL A 51 -1.45 -2.38 -2.08
CA VAL A 51 -0.04 -2.67 -1.83
C VAL A 51 0.31 -4.04 -2.43
N ARG A 52 1.34 -4.06 -3.28
CA ARG A 52 1.97 -5.26 -3.79
C ARG A 52 3.40 -5.33 -3.31
N LEU A 53 3.74 -6.44 -2.66
CA LEU A 53 5.07 -6.75 -2.16
C LEU A 53 5.62 -7.97 -2.89
N GLU A 54 6.87 -7.92 -3.31
CA GLU A 54 7.59 -9.06 -3.87
C GLU A 54 8.96 -9.19 -3.18
N GLY A 55 9.42 -10.40 -2.89
CA GLY A 55 10.75 -10.65 -2.32
C GLY A 55 10.71 -11.60 -1.13
N THR A 56 11.60 -11.37 -0.17
CA THR A 56 11.68 -12.20 1.05
C THR A 56 10.58 -11.83 2.04
N ASN A 57 9.97 -12.81 2.71
CA ASN A 57 8.92 -12.64 3.73
C ASN A 57 7.64 -11.94 3.24
N VAL A 58 7.25 -12.11 1.98
CA VAL A 58 6.01 -11.54 1.41
C VAL A 58 4.78 -11.94 2.22
N GLU A 59 4.65 -13.23 2.56
CA GLU A 59 3.52 -13.73 3.33
C GLU A 59 3.39 -13.06 4.71
N LEU A 60 4.53 -12.82 5.38
CA LEU A 60 4.55 -12.09 6.63
C LEU A 60 4.18 -10.62 6.44
N GLY A 61 4.68 -9.98 5.38
CA GLY A 61 4.29 -8.62 5.01
C GLY A 61 2.78 -8.47 4.75
N LYS A 62 2.19 -9.41 4.00
CA LYS A 62 0.73 -9.46 3.77
C LYS A 62 -0.04 -9.63 5.09
N LYS A 63 0.44 -10.49 5.99
CA LYS A 63 -0.15 -10.69 7.31
C LYS A 63 -0.09 -9.43 8.18
N ILE A 64 1.03 -8.69 8.16
CA ILE A 64 1.17 -7.42 8.88
C ILE A 64 0.15 -6.39 8.39
N MET A 65 -0.05 -6.28 7.07
CA MET A 65 -1.04 -5.38 6.49
C MET A 65 -2.47 -5.80 6.81
N SER A 66 -2.82 -7.10 6.73
CA SER A 66 -4.19 -7.55 7.03
C SER A 66 -4.55 -7.41 8.51
N GLN A 67 -3.57 -7.58 9.40
CA GLN A 67 -3.76 -7.43 10.84
C GLN A 67 -3.72 -5.96 11.32
N SER A 68 -3.39 -5.00 10.45
CA SER A 68 -3.31 -3.60 10.85
C SER A 68 -4.69 -2.96 11.10
N GLY A 69 -5.79 -3.58 10.67
CA GLY A 69 -7.13 -2.98 10.76
C GLY A 69 -7.25 -1.67 9.98
N LEU A 70 -6.38 -1.47 8.97
CA LEU A 70 -6.46 -0.38 8.01
C LEU A 70 -7.05 -0.91 6.71
N PRO A 71 -7.72 -0.08 5.91
CA PRO A 71 -8.27 -0.48 4.61
C PRO A 71 -7.16 -0.60 3.55
N ILE A 72 -6.21 -1.51 3.79
CA ILE A 72 -5.10 -1.81 2.88
C ILE A 72 -5.46 -3.06 2.08
N ILE A 73 -5.49 -2.92 0.76
CA ILE A 73 -5.78 -4.02 -0.16
C ILE A 73 -4.45 -4.63 -0.60
N ALA A 74 -4.18 -5.87 -0.19
CA ALA A 74 -3.00 -6.60 -0.66
C ALA A 74 -3.23 -7.14 -2.08
N ALA A 75 -2.20 -7.03 -2.93
CA ALA A 75 -2.18 -7.58 -4.27
C ALA A 75 -1.06 -8.61 -4.46
N ASP A 76 -1.32 -9.60 -5.30
CA ASP A 76 -0.45 -10.77 -5.51
C ASP A 76 0.57 -10.55 -6.62
N ASN A 77 0.18 -9.81 -7.66
CA ASN A 77 1.06 -9.47 -8.77
C ASN A 77 0.70 -8.08 -9.32
N LEU A 78 1.47 -7.59 -10.28
CA LEU A 78 1.28 -6.22 -10.79
C LEU A 78 -0.05 -6.03 -11.54
N ALA A 79 -0.52 -7.04 -12.27
CA ALA A 79 -1.80 -6.97 -12.98
C ALA A 79 -2.98 -6.93 -11.98
N ASP A 80 -2.97 -7.83 -11.00
CA ASP A 80 -3.94 -7.84 -9.90
C ASP A 80 -3.93 -6.51 -9.12
N ALA A 81 -2.75 -5.94 -8.87
CA ALA A 81 -2.64 -4.66 -8.18
C ALA A 81 -3.24 -3.49 -8.98
N ALA A 82 -3.03 -3.48 -10.30
CA ALA A 82 -3.62 -2.49 -11.20
C ALA A 82 -5.15 -2.63 -11.27
N GLU A 83 -5.67 -3.84 -11.40
CA GLU A 83 -7.11 -4.09 -11.41
C GLU A 83 -7.76 -3.68 -10.09
N LYS A 84 -7.16 -4.06 -8.96
CA LYS A 84 -7.65 -3.71 -7.62
C LYS A 84 -7.68 -2.22 -7.37
N VAL A 85 -6.65 -1.47 -7.76
CA VAL A 85 -6.62 -0.01 -7.50
C VAL A 85 -7.67 0.70 -8.34
N VAL A 86 -7.82 0.34 -9.61
CA VAL A 86 -8.86 0.91 -10.49
C VAL A 86 -10.26 0.59 -9.97
N LYS A 87 -10.49 -0.66 -9.53
CA LYS A 87 -11.77 -1.06 -8.95
C LYS A 87 -12.07 -0.30 -7.66
N ALA A 88 -11.10 -0.23 -6.74
CA ALA A 88 -11.28 0.42 -5.45
C ALA A 88 -11.56 1.92 -5.60
N VAL A 89 -10.91 2.59 -6.56
CA VAL A 89 -11.20 4.00 -6.88
C VAL A 89 -12.66 4.16 -7.35
N LYS A 90 -13.13 3.30 -8.27
CA LYS A 90 -14.52 3.36 -8.77
C LYS A 90 -15.57 3.10 -7.69
N GLU A 91 -15.24 2.28 -6.69
CA GLU A 91 -16.16 1.95 -5.58
C GLU A 91 -16.15 3.00 -4.46
N ALA A 92 -15.11 3.84 -4.38
CA ALA A 92 -14.98 4.91 -3.40
C ALA A 92 -15.58 6.25 -3.86
N GLN A 93 -15.89 6.38 -5.15
CA GLN A 93 -16.65 7.50 -5.74
C GLN A 93 -18.16 7.35 -5.45
#